data_AF-G0JUD0-F1
#
_entry.id   AF-G0JUD0-F1
#
_cell.length_a   1.000
_cell.length_b   1.000
_cell.length_c   1.000
_cell.angle_alpha   90.00
_cell.angle_beta   90.00
_cell.angle_gamma   90.00
#
_symmetry.space_group_name_H-M   'P 1'
#
loop_
_entity.id
_entity.type
_entity.pdbx_description
1 polymer ?
#
loop_
_entity_poly.entity_id
_entity_poly.type
_entity_poly.pdbx_seq_one_letter_code
_entity_poly.pdbx_strand_id
1 'polypeptide(L)' 'MFWFLAVIGIPILVVLMLFFLAAEDFWSIITFRIDFSRLVSDLLHVLFIIGVGIVAELFSVFMLIKDIL' A
#
# COMPACT_ATOMS: atom_id res chain seq x y z
N MET A 1 7.50 0.22 -22.11
CA MET A 1 7.69 -1.09 -21.42
C MET A 1 7.83 -0.94 -19.91
N PHE A 2 8.71 -0.06 -19.39
CA PHE A 2 8.87 0.18 -17.95
C PHE A 2 7.57 0.59 -17.23
N TRP A 3 6.77 1.48 -17.81
CA TRP A 3 5.51 1.91 -17.20
C TRP A 3 4.46 0.81 -17.07
N PHE A 4 4.48 -0.17 -17.99
CA PHE A 4 3.58 -1.32 -17.90
C PHE A 4 3.93 -2.20 -16.69
N LEU A 5 5.22 -2.36 -16.41
CA LEU A 5 5.69 -3.02 -15.19
C LEU A 5 5.35 -2.21 -13.94
N ALA A 6 5.39 -0.88 -14.00
CA ALA A 6 5.02 -0.03 -12.87
C ALA A 6 3.51 -0.14 -12.53
N VAL A 7 2.63 -0.07 -13.53
CA VAL A 7 1.17 -0.23 -13.37
C VAL A 7 0.79 -1.58 -12.77
N ILE A 8 1.52 -2.66 -13.09
CA ILE A 8 1.24 -3.97 -12.50
C ILE A 8 1.95 -4.12 -11.14
N GLY A 9 3.17 -3.60 -11.02
CA GLY A 9 4.02 -3.77 -9.86
C GLY A 9 3.60 -2.94 -8.64
N ILE A 10 3.16 -1.70 -8.84
CA ILE A 10 2.74 -0.80 -7.76
C ILE A 10 1.56 -1.40 -6.97
N PRO A 11 0.47 -1.89 -7.59
CA PRO A 11 -0.62 -2.54 -6.87
C PRO A 11 -0.16 -3.78 -6.08
N ILE A 12 0.72 -4.60 -6.67
CA ILE A 12 1.27 -5.79 -5.99
C ILE A 12 2.07 -5.38 -4.75
N LEU A 13 2.92 -4.35 -4.85
CA LEU A 13 3.70 -3.84 -3.74
C LEU A 13 2.81 -3.26 -2.64
N VAL A 14 1.81 -2.45 -3.01
CA VAL A 14 0.86 -1.86 -2.06
C VAL A 14 0.11 -2.97 -1.29
N VAL A 15 -0.40 -3.98 -2.00
CA VAL A 15 -1.09 -5.12 -1.37
C VAL A 15 -0.16 -5.90 -0.46
N LEU A 16 1.08 -6.16 -0.86
CA LEU A 16 2.07 -6.84 -0.01
C LEU A 16 2.37 -6.03 1.26
N MET A 17 2.56 -4.72 1.15
CA MET A 17 2.82 -3.86 2.31
C MET A 17 1.65 -3.88 3.29
N LEU A 18 0.41 -3.77 2.78
CA LEU A 18 -0.80 -3.86 3.61
C LEU A 18 -0.96 -5.24 4.25
N PHE A 19 -0.58 -6.30 3.55
CA PHE A 19 -0.61 -7.66 4.09
C PHE A 19 0.36 -7.83 5.27
N PHE A 20 1.59 -7.33 5.17
CA PHE A 20 2.55 -7.38 6.28
C PHE A 20 2.06 -6.59 7.50
N LEU A 21 1.49 -5.40 7.26
CA LEU A 21 0.91 -4.57 8.32
C LEU A 21 -0.23 -5.30 9.04
N ALA A 22 -1.14 -5.92 8.27
CA ALA A 22 -2.22 -6.73 8.82
C ALA A 22 -1.71 -7.97 9.59
N ALA A 23 -0.60 -8.58 9.15
CA ALA A 23 0.00 -9.73 9.83
C ALA A 23 0.59 -9.36 11.20
N GLU A 24 1.22 -8.18 11.31
CA GLU A 24 1.71 -7.68 12.59
C GLU A 24 0.58 -7.37 13.57
N ASP A 25 -0.52 -6.79 13.08
CA ASP A 25 -1.73 -6.55 13.88
C ASP A 25 -2.38 -7.85 14.33
N PHE A 26 -2.50 -8.83 13.43
CA PHE A 26 -3.04 -10.15 13.74
C PHE A 26 -2.23 -10.84 14.85
N TRP A 27 -0.89 -10.76 14.78
CA TRP A 27 -0.02 -11.30 15.84
C TRP A 27 -0.21 -10.57 17.18
N SER A 28 -0.41 -9.25 17.15
CA SER A 28 -0.68 -8.45 18.35
C SER A 28 -2.01 -8.82 19.00
N ILE A 29 -3.03 -9.13 18.19
CA ILE A 29 -4.35 -9.57 18.67
C ILE A 29 -4.25 -10.94 19.32
N ILE A 30 -3.56 -11.91 18.69
CA ILE A 30 -3.36 -13.25 19.24
C ILE A 30 -2.62 -13.22 20.59
N THR A 31 -1.68 -12.28 20.75
CA THR A 31 -0.89 -12.13 21.99
C THR A 31 -1.58 -11.26 23.05
N PHE A 32 -2.83 -10.84 22.84
CA PHE A 32 -3.63 -9.98 23.73
C PHE A 32 -2.94 -8.66 24.12
N ARG A 33 -2.05 -8.14 23.27
CA ARG A 33 -1.35 -6.86 23.46
C ARG A 33 -1.98 -5.75 22.63
N ILE A 34 -3.28 -5.48 22.86
CA ILE A 34 -3.98 -4.43 22.12
C ILE A 34 -3.74 -3.08 22.80
N ASP A 35 -3.03 -2.19 22.12
CA ASP A 35 -2.82 -0.81 22.53
C ASP A 35 -3.57 0.12 21.56
N PHE A 36 -4.51 0.91 22.09
CA PHE A 36 -5.32 1.84 21.28
C PHE A 36 -4.47 2.93 20.60
N SER A 37 -3.34 3.31 21.21
CA SER A 37 -2.41 4.27 20.58
C SER A 37 -1.79 3.70 19.31
N ARG A 38 -1.53 2.38 19.31
CA ARG A 38 -0.94 1.67 18.18
C ARG A 38 -1.94 1.54 17.03
N LEU A 39 -3.19 1.19 17.33
CA LEU A 39 -4.28 1.14 16.34
C LEU A 39 -4.45 2.43 15.52
N VAL A 40 -4.37 3.60 16.17
CA VAL A 40 -4.49 4.89 15.47
C VAL A 40 -3.27 5.16 14.58
N SER A 41 -2.06 4.83 15.07
CA SER A 41 -0.83 4.93 14.30
C SER A 41 -0.88 4.04 13.05
N ASP A 42 -1.33 2.79 13.21
CA ASP A 42 -1.39 1.81 12.13
C ASP A 42 -2.44 2.20 11.08
N LEU A 43 -3.57 2.75 11.51
CA LEU A 43 -4.57 3.32 10.58
C LEU A 43 -4.00 4.46 9.73
N LEU A 44 -3.25 5.39 10.33
CA LEU A 44 -2.59 6.46 9.60
C LEU A 44 -1.53 5.90 8.62
N HIS A 45 -0.83 4.85 9.01
CA HIS A 45 0.14 4.17 8.16
C HIS A 45 -0.52 3.52 6.94
N VAL A 46 -1.64 2.82 7.14
CA VAL A 46 -2.44 2.23 6.06
C VAL A 46 -2.95 3.30 5.11
N LEU A 47 -3.50 4.40 5.64
CA LEU A 47 -3.94 5.53 4.83
C LEU A 47 -2.80 6.14 4.01
N PHE A 48 -1.60 6.24 4.59
CA PHE A 48 -0.42 6.73 3.90
C PHE A 48 0.01 5.80 2.76
N ILE A 49 0.08 4.49 3.00
CA ILE A 49 0.43 3.49 1.98
C ILE A 49 -0.57 3.54 0.82
N ILE A 50 -1.87 3.58 1.12
CA ILE A 50 -2.93 3.67 0.11
C ILE A 50 -2.82 4.98 -0.67
N GLY A 51 -2.63 6.11 0.03
CA GLY A 51 -2.51 7.42 -0.60
C GLY A 51 -1.32 7.50 -1.56
N VAL A 52 -0.14 7.08 -1.11
CA VAL A 52 1.07 7.04 -1.96
C VAL A 52 0.91 6.06 -3.12
N GLY A 53 0.33 4.89 -2.86
CA GLY A 53 0.04 3.88 -3.87
C GLY A 53 -0.87 4.40 -4.98
N ILE A 54 -1.98 5.06 -4.62
CA ILE A 54 -2.91 5.66 -5.59
C ILE A 54 -2.21 6.75 -6.41
N VAL A 55 -1.46 7.64 -5.78
CA VAL A 55 -0.75 8.72 -6.50
C VAL A 55 0.29 8.14 -7.46
N ALA A 56 1.06 7.14 -7.02
CA ALA A 56 2.04 6.46 -7.85
C ALA A 56 1.38 5.73 -9.04
N GLU A 57 0.23 5.10 -8.79
CA GLU A 57 -0.53 4.38 -9.82
C GLU A 57 -1.17 5.33 -10.84
N LEU A 58 -1.76 6.43 -10.39
CA LEU A 58 -2.30 7.45 -11.30
C LEU A 58 -1.19 8.03 -12.18
N PHE A 59 0.00 8.26 -11.62
CA PHE A 59 1.15 8.74 -12.37
C PHE A 59 1.68 7.70 -13.37
N SER A 60 1.78 6.42 -12.97
CA SER A 60 2.27 5.34 -13.83
C SER A 60 1.31 5.10 -15.00
N VAL A 61 0.00 5.10 -14.75
CA VAL A 61 -1.04 4.99 -15.79
C VAL A 61 -1.00 6.20 -16.73
N PHE A 62 -0.88 7.41 -16.19
CA PHE A 62 -0.78 8.63 -17.02
C PHE A 62 0.44 8.58 -17.95
N MET A 63 1.61 8.19 -17.42
CA MET A 63 2.82 8.05 -18.24
C MET A 63 2.71 6.93 -19.26
N LEU A 64 2.07 5.81 -18.91
CA LEU A 64 1.82 4.72 -19.84
C LEU A 64 0.94 5.17 -21.01
N ILE A 65 -0.13 5.91 -20.74
CA ILE A 65 -1.01 6.46 -21.79
C ILE A 65 -0.21 7.44 -22.67
N LYS A 66 0.54 8.37 -22.06
CA LYS A 66 1.36 9.33 -22.78
C LYS A 66 2.42 8.68 -23.68
N ASP A 67 3.03 7.59 -23.25
CA ASP A 67 4.07 6.90 -24.02
C ASP A 67 3.50 6.04 -25.17
N ILE A 68 2.20 5.72 -25.11
CA ILE A 68 1.50 4.90 -26.12
C ILE A 68 0.78 5.78 -27.17
N LEU A 69 0.27 6.94 -26.77
CA LEU A 69 -0.56 7.84 -27.58
C LEU A 69 0.26 8.98 -28.21
#